data_AF-A0A7W5AA74-F1
#
_entry.id   AF-A0A7W5AA74-F1
#
_cell.length_a   1.000
_cell.length_b   1.000
_cell.length_c   1.000
_cell.angle_alpha   90.00
_cell.angle_beta   90.00
_cell.angle_gamma   90.00
#
_symmetry.space_group_name_H-M   'P 1'
#
loop_
_entity.id
_entity.type
_entity.pdbx_description
1 polymer ?
#
loop_
_entity_poly.entity_id
_entity_poly.type
_entity_poly.pdbx_seq_one_letter_code
_entity_poly.pdbx_strand_id
1 'polypeptide(L)'
;MGHREDLLVGAKRALYEKGYANITARDIVFASGTNLASIGYHYGSTKALLTAAMISSMEDWGEAVGRALSEPDDDGDAEPMLRFWRRVIRSIQADRPLWLASVEALTQSEHDPALRAQLAAGVHEGRKGMTALVTGRPEDELEEATVRTVGAVQMALMSGVVTQWLTDPATAPSAEEVVAGIRALGGGPVLGQ
;
A
#
# COMPACT_ATOMS: atom_id res chain seq x y z
N MET A 1 5.83 -23.95 9.24
CA MET A 1 5.25 -23.21 8.11
C MET A 1 4.43 -24.18 7.29
N GLY A 2 3.22 -23.79 6.91
CA GLY A 2 2.31 -24.62 6.11
C GLY A 2 2.24 -24.13 4.67
N HIS A 3 1.82 -25.00 3.75
CA HIS A 3 1.77 -24.68 2.32
C HIS A 3 1.04 -23.38 1.97
N ARG A 4 0.02 -22.99 2.76
CA ARG A 4 -0.65 -21.69 2.61
C ARG A 4 0.31 -20.51 2.78
N GLU A 5 1.09 -20.51 3.86
CA GLU A 5 2.04 -19.45 4.19
C GLU A 5 3.21 -19.43 3.21
N ASP A 6 3.75 -20.61 2.87
CA ASP A 6 4.84 -20.75 1.89
C ASP A 6 4.42 -20.19 0.52
N LEU A 7 3.19 -20.47 0.09
CA LEU A 7 2.60 -19.92 -1.12
C LEU A 7 2.50 -18.39 -1.08
N LEU A 8 2.09 -17.81 0.05
CA LEU A 8 2.01 -16.36 0.20
C LEU A 8 3.39 -15.72 0.09
N VAL A 9 4.38 -16.27 0.80
CA VAL A 9 5.77 -15.78 0.76
C VAL A 9 6.37 -15.92 -0.64
N GLY A 10 6.16 -17.06 -1.31
CA GLY A 10 6.60 -17.27 -2.69
C GLY A 10 5.93 -16.32 -3.68
N ALA A 11 4.63 -16.05 -3.51
CA ALA A 11 3.90 -15.09 -4.33
C ALA A 11 4.38 -13.64 -4.10
N LYS A 12 4.67 -13.24 -2.85
CA LYS A 12 5.28 -11.92 -2.56
C LYS A 12 6.61 -11.77 -3.30
N ARG A 13 7.50 -12.76 -3.23
CA ARG A 13 8.78 -12.74 -3.96
C ARG A 13 8.58 -12.62 -5.47
N ALA A 14 7.68 -13.42 -6.04
CA ALA A 14 7.37 -13.36 -7.46
C ALA A 14 6.82 -11.98 -7.89
N LEU A 15 6.03 -11.31 -7.05
CA LEU A 15 5.55 -9.94 -7.29
C LEU A 15 6.69 -8.93 -7.42
N TYR A 16 7.67 -8.97 -6.53
CA TYR A 16 8.84 -8.08 -6.60
C TYR A 16 9.71 -8.33 -7.84
N GLU A 17 9.85 -9.59 -8.25
CA GLU A 17 10.73 -9.97 -9.36
C GLU A 17 10.09 -9.76 -10.74
N LYS A 18 8.79 -10.00 -10.89
CA LYS A 18 8.12 -10.09 -12.21
C LYS A 18 6.95 -9.13 -12.42
N GLY A 19 6.45 -8.49 -11.36
CA GLY A 19 5.22 -7.69 -11.40
C GLY A 19 3.95 -8.56 -11.48
N TYR A 20 2.78 -7.98 -11.19
CA TYR A 20 1.53 -8.74 -11.03
C TYR A 20 1.10 -9.43 -12.33
N ALA A 21 1.19 -8.73 -13.47
CA ALA A 21 0.68 -9.23 -14.75
C ALA A 21 1.46 -10.41 -15.35
N ASN A 22 2.75 -10.59 -15.01
CA ASN A 22 3.63 -11.55 -15.68
C ASN A 22 3.86 -12.85 -14.88
N ILE A 23 3.23 -13.00 -13.72
CA ILE A 23 3.46 -14.17 -12.85
C ILE A 23 2.55 -15.32 -13.24
N THR A 24 3.15 -16.51 -13.34
CA THR A 24 2.41 -17.76 -13.52
C THR A 24 2.33 -18.57 -12.24
N ALA A 25 1.40 -19.52 -12.19
CA ALA A 25 1.31 -20.47 -11.07
C ALA A 25 2.61 -21.27 -10.83
N ARG A 26 3.37 -21.54 -11.90
CA ARG A 26 4.65 -22.26 -11.80
C ARG A 26 5.74 -21.41 -11.18
N ASP A 27 5.76 -20.10 -11.46
CA ASP A 27 6.71 -19.17 -10.83
C ASP A 27 6.52 -19.14 -9.32
N ILE A 28 5.26 -19.06 -8.88
CA ILE A 28 4.92 -19.06 -7.45
C ILE A 28 5.35 -20.38 -6.81
N VAL A 29 5.00 -21.52 -7.42
CA VAL A 29 5.37 -22.84 -6.91
C VAL A 29 6.88 -23.01 -6.80
N PHE A 30 7.63 -22.51 -7.78
CA PHE A 30 9.09 -22.51 -7.76
C PHE A 30 9.63 -21.65 -6.60
N ALA A 31 9.07 -20.46 -6.40
CA ALA A 31 9.48 -19.54 -5.34
C ALA A 31 9.05 -20.01 -3.92
N SER A 32 7.96 -20.75 -3.80
CA SER A 32 7.41 -21.25 -2.53
C SER A 32 7.91 -22.63 -2.13
N GLY A 33 8.41 -23.44 -3.08
CA GLY A 33 8.75 -24.85 -2.86
C GLY A 33 7.52 -25.75 -2.64
N THR A 34 6.31 -25.28 -2.95
CA THR A 34 5.05 -26.03 -2.77
C THR A 34 4.64 -26.74 -4.07
N ASN A 35 3.33 -26.91 -4.33
CA ASN A 35 2.82 -27.48 -5.57
C ASN A 35 1.56 -26.72 -6.08
N LEU A 36 1.18 -26.98 -7.33
CA LEU A 36 0.03 -26.32 -7.99
C LEU A 36 -1.31 -26.62 -7.30
N ALA A 37 -1.50 -27.83 -6.77
CA ALA A 37 -2.75 -28.21 -6.11
C ALA A 37 -2.98 -27.39 -4.82
N SER A 38 -1.91 -27.05 -4.11
CA SER A 38 -1.97 -26.19 -2.92
C SER A 38 -2.51 -24.79 -3.22
N ILE A 39 -2.27 -24.24 -4.42
CA ILE A 39 -2.81 -22.92 -4.81
C ILE A 39 -4.34 -22.98 -4.86
N GLY A 40 -4.88 -23.96 -5.58
CA GLY A 40 -6.32 -24.16 -5.69
C GLY A 40 -6.98 -24.43 -4.35
N TYR A 41 -6.34 -25.26 -3.50
CA TYR A 41 -6.87 -25.61 -2.18
C TYR A 41 -6.92 -24.43 -1.21
N HIS A 42 -5.88 -23.59 -1.15
CA HIS A 42 -5.79 -22.52 -0.14
C HIS A 42 -6.29 -21.16 -0.60
N TYR A 43 -6.20 -20.87 -1.90
CA TYR A 43 -6.49 -19.54 -2.46
C TYR A 43 -7.50 -19.59 -3.60
N GLY A 44 -7.90 -20.77 -4.08
CA GLY A 44 -8.84 -20.94 -5.19
C GLY A 44 -8.23 -20.68 -6.57
N SER A 45 -7.41 -19.64 -6.72
CA SER A 45 -6.74 -19.32 -7.99
C SER A 45 -5.40 -18.62 -7.79
N THR A 46 -4.57 -18.63 -8.84
CA THR A 46 -3.31 -17.86 -8.88
C THR A 46 -3.55 -16.36 -8.72
N LYS A 47 -4.60 -15.81 -9.36
CA LYS A 47 -4.94 -14.39 -9.24
C LYS A 47 -5.30 -14.01 -7.80
N ALA A 48 -6.15 -14.82 -7.15
CA ALA A 48 -6.53 -14.61 -5.75
C ALA A 48 -5.32 -14.68 -4.80
N LEU A 49 -4.38 -15.61 -5.05
CA LEU A 49 -3.11 -15.67 -4.32
C LEU A 49 -2.25 -14.43 -4.54
N LEU A 50 -2.08 -13.98 -5.79
CA LEU A 50 -1.30 -12.78 -6.10
C LEU A 50 -1.90 -11.53 -5.43
N THR A 51 -3.21 -11.41 -5.40
CA THR A 51 -3.90 -10.31 -4.70
C THR A 51 -3.71 -10.39 -3.20
N ALA A 52 -3.80 -11.58 -2.61
CA ALA A 52 -3.52 -11.77 -1.19
C ALA A 52 -2.07 -11.41 -0.85
N ALA A 53 -1.12 -11.78 -1.72
CA ALA A 53 0.29 -11.44 -1.56
C ALA A 53 0.54 -9.93 -1.69
N MET A 54 -0.13 -9.26 -2.62
CA MET A 54 -0.05 -7.80 -2.78
C MET A 54 -0.61 -7.08 -1.56
N ILE A 55 -1.82 -7.42 -1.11
CA ILE A 55 -2.45 -6.84 0.10
C ILE A 55 -1.55 -7.04 1.31
N SER A 56 -1.07 -8.27 1.51
CA SER A 56 -0.19 -8.57 2.64
C SER A 56 1.18 -7.88 2.53
N SER A 57 1.66 -7.55 1.33
CA SER A 57 2.88 -6.75 1.17
C SER A 57 2.64 -5.27 1.50
N MET A 58 1.44 -4.76 1.22
CA MET A 58 1.05 -3.40 1.63
C MET A 58 0.83 -3.29 3.14
N GLU A 59 0.30 -4.34 3.77
CA GLU A 59 0.22 -4.45 5.23
C GLU A 59 1.62 -4.42 5.86
N ASP A 60 2.55 -5.26 5.40
CA ASP A 60 3.95 -5.28 5.86
C ASP A 60 4.61 -3.89 5.73
N TRP A 61 4.36 -3.21 4.61
CA TRP A 61 4.85 -1.85 4.38
C TRP A 61 4.26 -0.86 5.37
N GLY A 62 2.94 -0.89 5.58
CA GLY A 62 2.25 -0.01 6.53
C GLY A 62 2.77 -0.17 7.95
N GLU A 63 2.99 -1.41 8.39
CA GLU A 63 3.62 -1.68 9.68
C GLU A 63 5.05 -1.17 9.76
N ALA A 64 5.85 -1.33 8.70
CA ALA A 64 7.23 -0.86 8.65
C ALA A 64 7.31 0.68 8.72
N VAL A 65 6.36 1.38 8.09
CA VAL A 65 6.23 2.84 8.19
C VAL A 65 5.80 3.25 9.59
N GLY A 66 4.80 2.60 10.18
CA GLY A 66 4.33 2.89 11.54
C GLY A 66 5.41 2.69 12.62
N ARG A 67 6.20 1.60 12.52
CA ARG A 67 7.36 1.35 13.40
C ARG A 67 8.41 2.46 13.24
N ALA A 68 8.81 2.76 12.00
CA ALA A 68 9.82 3.77 11.73
C ALA A 68 9.41 5.18 12.21
N LEU A 69 8.11 5.52 12.16
CA LEU A 69 7.62 6.80 12.70
C LEU A 69 7.63 6.89 14.23
N SER A 70 7.61 5.74 14.91
CA SER A 70 7.63 5.64 16.37
C SER A 70 9.04 5.59 16.94
N GLU A 71 10.04 5.28 16.11
CA GLU A 71 11.45 5.23 16.48
C GLU A 71 12.08 6.64 16.40
N PRO A 72 13.04 6.97 17.29
CA PRO A 72 13.86 8.17 17.14
C PRO A 72 14.75 8.02 15.90
N ASP A 73 14.70 8.97 14.96
CA ASP A 73 15.29 8.85 13.62
C ASP A 73 16.46 9.83 13.39
N ASP A 74 17.30 9.52 12.40
CA ASP A 74 18.40 10.39 11.89
C ASP A 74 17.87 11.64 11.15
N ASP A 75 16.57 11.68 10.83
CA ASP A 75 15.88 12.81 10.17
C ASP A 75 15.76 14.06 11.08
N GLY A 76 16.24 13.98 12.33
CA GLY A 76 16.33 15.09 13.29
C GLY A 76 14.98 15.54 13.87
N ASP A 77 14.92 16.78 14.36
CA ASP A 77 13.73 17.40 14.99
C ASP A 77 12.60 17.77 13.99
N ALA A 78 12.53 17.11 12.82
CA ALA A 78 11.48 17.37 11.83
C ALA A 78 10.08 17.05 12.38
N GLU A 79 9.07 17.87 12.05
CA GLU A 79 7.68 17.63 12.46
C GLU A 79 7.16 16.26 11.95
N PRO A 80 6.30 15.54 12.71
CA PRO A 80 5.83 14.20 12.36
C PRO A 80 5.31 14.02 10.93
N MET A 81 4.55 14.99 10.40
CA MET A 81 4.00 14.91 9.04
C MET A 81 5.09 14.94 7.96
N LEU A 82 6.18 15.69 8.17
CA LEU A 82 7.31 15.73 7.25
C LEU A 82 8.08 14.40 7.27
N ARG A 83 8.31 13.83 8.45
CA ARG A 83 8.94 12.50 8.60
C ARG A 83 8.13 11.42 7.89
N PHE A 84 6.81 11.42 8.05
CA PHE A 84 5.92 10.50 7.35
C PHE A 84 6.11 10.58 5.83
N TRP A 85 6.01 11.77 5.24
CA TRP A 85 6.11 11.92 3.79
C TRP A 85 7.50 11.61 3.24
N ARG A 86 8.58 11.96 3.95
CA ARG A 86 9.94 11.55 3.59
C ARG A 86 10.06 10.02 3.55
N ARG A 87 9.50 9.33 4.55
CA ARG A 87 9.52 7.86 4.62
C ARG A 87 8.72 7.23 3.48
N VAL A 88 7.52 7.74 3.20
CA VAL A 88 6.68 7.30 2.09
C VAL A 88 7.43 7.45 0.77
N ILE A 89 7.98 8.63 0.47
CA ILE A 89 8.71 8.87 -0.78
C ILE A 89 9.94 7.97 -0.90
N ARG A 90 10.73 7.84 0.16
CA ARG A 90 11.89 6.92 0.21
C ARG A 90 11.48 5.48 -0.10
N SER A 91 10.32 5.04 0.40
CA SER A 91 9.79 3.70 0.13
C SER A 91 9.29 3.53 -1.30
N ILE A 92 8.72 4.57 -1.93
CA ILE A 92 8.32 4.52 -3.33
C ILE A 92 9.54 4.34 -4.23
N GLN A 93 10.63 5.02 -3.91
CA GLN A 93 11.90 4.91 -4.62
C GLN A 93 12.57 3.54 -4.42
N ALA A 94 12.50 2.98 -3.21
CA ALA A 94 13.07 1.67 -2.89
C ALA A 94 12.26 0.51 -3.49
N ASP A 95 10.92 0.57 -3.38
CA ASP A 95 10.02 -0.55 -3.67
C ASP A 95 9.03 -0.21 -4.80
N ARG A 96 9.52 0.43 -5.87
CA ARG A 96 8.71 0.76 -7.06
C ARG A 96 7.89 -0.43 -7.61
N PRO A 97 8.41 -1.67 -7.67
CA PRO A 97 7.63 -2.83 -8.14
C PRO A 97 6.37 -3.11 -7.31
N LEU A 98 6.43 -2.92 -5.99
CA LEU A 98 5.28 -3.13 -5.09
C LEU A 98 4.15 -2.14 -5.43
N TRP A 99 4.48 -0.87 -5.61
CA TRP A 99 3.50 0.16 -5.95
C TRP A 99 2.89 -0.05 -7.32
N LEU A 100 3.68 -0.44 -8.32
CA LEU A 100 3.17 -0.81 -9.65
C LEU A 100 2.22 -2.02 -9.58
N ALA A 101 2.58 -3.06 -8.80
CA ALA A 101 1.72 -4.22 -8.61
C ALA A 101 0.35 -3.84 -8.00
N SER A 102 0.29 -2.85 -7.12
CA SER A 102 -0.98 -2.35 -6.57
C SER A 102 -1.87 -1.69 -7.64
N VAL A 103 -1.27 -0.94 -8.57
CA VAL A 103 -1.98 -0.31 -9.70
C VAL A 103 -2.47 -1.38 -10.68
N GLU A 104 -1.63 -2.35 -11.02
CA GLU A 104 -1.99 -3.47 -11.89
C GLU A 104 -3.15 -4.30 -11.31
N ALA A 105 -3.11 -4.58 -10.00
CA ALA A 105 -4.18 -5.29 -9.31
C ALA A 105 -5.51 -4.53 -9.35
N LEU A 106 -5.48 -3.20 -9.17
CA LEU A 106 -6.67 -2.36 -9.31
C LEU A 106 -7.28 -2.47 -10.71
N THR A 107 -6.46 -2.34 -11.76
CA THR A 107 -6.93 -2.48 -13.15
C THR A 107 -7.56 -3.85 -13.41
N GLN A 108 -6.95 -4.93 -12.90
CA GLN A 108 -7.50 -6.27 -13.10
C GLN A 108 -8.78 -6.56 -12.31
N SER A 109 -9.02 -5.82 -11.24
CA SER A 109 -10.23 -5.98 -10.44
C SER A 109 -11.52 -5.63 -11.18
N GLU A 110 -11.45 -4.74 -12.17
CA GLU A 110 -12.58 -4.36 -13.00
C GLU A 110 -13.14 -5.54 -13.82
N HIS A 111 -12.33 -6.58 -14.03
CA HIS A 111 -12.68 -7.75 -14.81
C HIS A 111 -12.93 -9.01 -13.96
N ASP A 112 -12.81 -8.92 -12.63
CA ASP A 112 -12.92 -10.06 -11.72
C ASP A 112 -13.64 -9.64 -10.41
N PRO A 113 -14.93 -10.01 -10.24
CA PRO A 113 -15.70 -9.65 -9.06
C PRO A 113 -15.13 -10.13 -7.73
N ALA A 114 -14.48 -11.30 -7.70
CA ALA A 114 -13.87 -11.84 -6.49
C ALA A 114 -12.63 -11.03 -6.11
N LEU A 115 -11.81 -10.69 -7.10
CA LEU A 115 -10.68 -9.79 -6.94
C LEU A 115 -11.10 -8.40 -6.44
N ARG A 116 -12.13 -7.81 -7.04
CA ARG A 116 -12.67 -6.51 -6.62
C ARG A 116 -13.15 -6.53 -5.17
N ALA A 117 -13.83 -7.58 -4.73
CA ALA A 117 -14.26 -7.72 -3.34
C ALA A 117 -13.06 -7.78 -2.38
N GLN A 118 -12.02 -8.53 -2.74
CA GLN A 118 -10.80 -8.65 -1.94
C GLN A 118 -10.04 -7.32 -1.84
N LEU A 119 -9.90 -6.59 -2.96
CA LEU A 119 -9.26 -5.28 -2.96
C LEU A 119 -10.06 -4.22 -2.21
N ALA A 120 -11.39 -4.23 -2.34
CA ALA A 120 -12.24 -3.31 -1.59
C ALA A 120 -12.10 -3.49 -0.07
N ALA A 121 -11.98 -4.74 0.40
CA ALA A 121 -11.69 -5.03 1.80
C ALA A 121 -10.30 -4.50 2.20
N GLY A 122 -9.26 -4.76 1.40
CA GLY A 122 -7.91 -4.24 1.66
C GLY A 122 -7.84 -2.71 1.69
N VAL A 123 -8.56 -2.02 0.80
CA VAL A 123 -8.68 -0.55 0.79
C VAL A 123 -9.36 -0.04 2.07
N HIS A 124 -10.39 -0.73 2.55
CA HIS A 124 -11.07 -0.36 3.79
C HIS A 124 -10.16 -0.49 5.01
N GLU A 125 -9.45 -1.61 5.14
CA GLU A 125 -8.49 -1.80 6.23
C GLU A 125 -7.31 -0.82 6.13
N GLY A 126 -6.77 -0.60 4.94
CA GLY A 126 -5.73 0.41 4.72
C GLY A 126 -6.17 1.83 5.11
N ARG A 127 -7.46 2.17 4.92
CA ARG A 127 -8.01 3.45 5.37
C ARG A 127 -8.06 3.56 6.89
N LYS A 128 -8.38 2.48 7.60
CA LYS A 128 -8.33 2.45 9.08
C LYS A 128 -6.91 2.63 9.58
N GLY A 129 -5.96 1.86 9.05
CA GLY A 129 -4.54 1.99 9.42
C GLY A 129 -3.99 3.39 9.16
N MET A 130 -4.36 3.99 8.03
CA MET A 130 -3.99 5.38 7.72
C MET A 130 -4.62 6.39 8.70
N THR A 131 -5.86 6.14 9.13
CA THR A 131 -6.53 6.99 10.13
C THR A 131 -5.85 6.88 11.49
N ALA A 132 -5.52 5.66 11.93
CA ALA A 132 -4.80 5.41 13.16
C ALA A 132 -3.44 6.13 13.15
N LEU A 133 -2.71 6.03 12.02
CA LEU A 133 -1.42 6.68 11.85
C LEU A 133 -1.50 8.21 11.96
N VAL A 134 -2.47 8.84 11.29
CA VAL A 134 -2.61 10.30 11.29
C VAL A 134 -3.16 10.84 12.60
N THR A 135 -4.07 10.10 13.25
CA THR A 135 -4.70 10.55 14.50
C THR A 135 -3.91 10.15 15.76
N GLY A 136 -2.97 9.22 15.64
CA GLY A 136 -2.24 8.64 16.77
C GLY A 136 -3.12 7.77 17.68
N ARG A 137 -4.30 7.36 17.21
CA ARG A 137 -5.27 6.56 17.98
C ARG A 137 -5.26 5.11 17.51
N PRO A 138 -5.44 4.13 18.41
CA PRO A 138 -5.51 2.74 18.01
C PRO A 138 -6.77 2.47 17.16
N GLU A 139 -6.68 1.50 16.25
CA GLU A 139 -7.72 1.25 15.24
C GLU A 139 -9.09 0.87 15.83
N ASP A 140 -9.10 0.20 16.98
CA ASP A 140 -10.31 -0.23 17.69
C ASP A 140 -11.05 0.93 18.38
N GLU A 141 -10.40 2.07 18.57
CA GLU A 141 -11.01 3.30 19.09
C GLU A 141 -11.48 4.26 17.98
N LEU A 142 -11.23 3.94 16.71
CA LEU A 142 -11.57 4.83 15.60
C LEU A 142 -13.07 4.82 15.31
N GLU A 143 -13.65 6.01 15.30
CA GLU A 143 -15.00 6.17 14.79
C GLU A 143 -15.02 6.03 13.28
N GLU A 144 -15.99 5.28 12.78
CA GLU A 144 -16.22 5.05 11.35
C GLU A 144 -16.40 6.38 10.57
N ALA A 145 -16.91 7.44 11.20
CA ALA A 145 -16.97 8.77 10.60
C ALA A 145 -15.59 9.39 10.36
N THR A 146 -14.64 9.17 11.28
CA THR A 146 -13.26 9.67 11.17
C THR A 146 -12.51 8.91 10.06
N VAL A 147 -12.70 7.59 9.99
CA VAL A 147 -12.19 6.76 8.87
C VAL A 147 -12.77 7.24 7.54
N ARG A 148 -14.09 7.52 7.52
CA ARG A 148 -14.90 8.18 6.49
C ARG A 148 -14.29 9.46 5.89
N THR A 149 -13.58 10.21 6.71
CA THR A 149 -13.19 11.60 6.42
C THR A 149 -11.67 11.73 6.36
N VAL A 150 -11.01 11.72 7.52
CA VAL A 150 -9.55 11.86 7.65
C VAL A 150 -8.82 10.73 6.92
N GLY A 151 -9.22 9.48 7.18
CA GLY A 151 -8.60 8.32 6.53
C GLY A 151 -8.75 8.33 5.02
N ALA A 152 -9.95 8.65 4.53
CA ALA A 152 -10.23 8.73 3.10
C ALA A 152 -9.38 9.80 2.40
N VAL A 153 -9.29 11.00 2.98
CA VAL A 153 -8.49 12.11 2.43
C VAL A 153 -7.00 11.77 2.45
N GLN A 154 -6.50 11.23 3.57
CA GLN A 154 -5.09 10.86 3.66
C GLN A 154 -4.72 9.75 2.66
N MET A 155 -5.57 8.73 2.51
CA MET A 155 -5.37 7.67 1.52
C MET A 155 -5.37 8.22 0.10
N ALA A 156 -6.25 9.18 -0.21
CA ALA A 156 -6.29 9.85 -1.50
C ALA A 156 -5.00 10.65 -1.77
N LEU A 157 -4.50 11.40 -0.78
CA LEU A 157 -3.23 12.12 -0.87
C LEU A 157 -2.06 11.16 -1.14
N MET A 158 -1.95 10.10 -0.35
CA MET A 158 -0.89 9.09 -0.51
C MET A 158 -0.93 8.48 -1.91
N SER A 159 -2.12 8.02 -2.34
CA SER A 159 -2.30 7.39 -3.65
C SER A 159 -1.97 8.35 -4.80
N GLY A 160 -2.33 9.63 -4.68
CA GLY A 160 -2.03 10.67 -5.65
C GLY A 160 -0.53 11.00 -5.74
N VAL A 161 0.17 11.05 -4.60
CA VAL A 161 1.63 11.25 -4.56
C VAL A 161 2.37 10.05 -5.13
N VAL A 162 1.97 8.82 -4.76
CA VAL A 162 2.50 7.58 -5.36
C VAL A 162 2.33 7.60 -6.87
N THR A 163 1.15 7.96 -7.36
CA THR A 163 0.87 8.02 -8.80
C THR A 163 1.79 9.02 -9.53
N GLN A 164 2.03 10.20 -8.95
CA GLN A 164 2.95 11.18 -9.51
C GLN A 164 4.39 10.65 -9.58
N TRP A 165 4.89 10.03 -8.50
CA TRP A 165 6.21 9.39 -8.46
C TRP A 165 6.33 8.19 -9.41
N LEU A 166 5.26 7.44 -9.62
CA LEU A 166 5.23 6.36 -10.59
C LEU A 166 5.23 6.89 -12.03
N THR A 167 4.66 8.07 -12.28
CA THR A 167 4.54 8.64 -13.63
C THR A 167 5.81 9.37 -14.07
N ASP A 168 6.28 10.33 -13.27
CA ASP A 168 7.48 11.12 -13.56
C ASP A 168 8.26 11.40 -12.27
N PRO A 169 9.23 10.54 -11.90
CA PRO A 169 10.07 10.75 -10.73
C PRO A 169 10.90 12.04 -10.76
N ALA A 170 11.17 12.62 -11.95
CA ALA A 170 12.04 13.79 -12.08
C ALA A 170 11.33 15.08 -11.64
N THR A 171 10.00 15.11 -11.75
CA THR A 171 9.17 16.27 -11.39
C THR A 171 8.16 15.97 -10.27
N ALA A 172 8.19 14.76 -9.69
CA ALA A 172 7.31 14.39 -8.60
C ALA A 172 7.62 15.23 -7.35
N PRO A 173 6.59 15.55 -6.53
CA PRO A 173 6.75 16.44 -5.41
C PRO A 173 7.62 15.80 -4.31
N SER A 174 8.49 16.62 -3.72
CA SER A 174 9.22 16.32 -2.50
C SER A 174 8.30 16.26 -1.27
N ALA A 175 8.79 15.69 -0.16
CA ALA A 175 8.03 15.62 1.08
C ALA A 175 7.70 17.02 1.62
N GLU A 176 8.64 17.95 1.49
CA GLU A 176 8.50 19.36 1.88
C GLU A 176 7.39 20.05 1.09
N GLU A 177 7.33 19.83 -0.24
CA GLU A 177 6.28 20.38 -1.10
C GLU A 177 4.90 19.79 -0.80
N VAL A 178 4.82 18.47 -0.57
CA VAL A 178 3.57 17.82 -0.16
C VAL A 178 3.06 18.42 1.15
N VAL A 179 3.92 18.54 2.16
CA VAL A 179 3.58 19.13 3.46
C VAL A 179 3.15 20.59 3.33
N ALA A 180 3.87 21.40 2.55
CA ALA A 180 3.50 22.78 2.28
C ALA A 180 2.13 22.89 1.60
N GLY A 181 1.85 22.03 0.62
CA GLY A 181 0.57 21.95 -0.07
C GLY A 181 -0.59 21.57 0.85
N ILE A 182 -0.40 20.57 1.72
CA ILE A 182 -1.41 20.17 2.71
C ILE A 182 -1.77 21.34 3.64
N ARG A 183 -0.77 22.07 4.15
CA ARG A 183 -1.01 23.25 5.00
C ARG A 183 -1.77 24.35 4.28
N ALA A 184 -1.44 24.60 3.02
CA ALA A 184 -2.15 25.58 2.19
C ALA A 184 -3.62 25.18 1.97
N LEU A 185 -3.90 23.89 1.73
CA LEU A 185 -5.27 23.37 1.61
C LEU A 185 -6.04 23.41 2.93
N GLY A 186 -5.38 23.16 4.07
CA GLY A 186 -6.00 23.27 5.39
C GLY A 186 -6.39 24.71 5.76
N GLY A 187 -5.71 25.70 5.19
CA GLY A 187 -5.97 27.13 5.41
C GLY A 187 -7.19 27.69 4.65
N GLY A 188 -7.90 26.88 3.86
CA GLY A 188 -9.02 27.32 3.02
C GLY A 188 -8.54 27.84 1.67
N PRO A 189 -8.37 26.96 0.66
CA PRO A 189 -7.91 27.38 -0.66
C PRO A 189 -8.95 28.28 -1.31
N VAL A 190 -8.48 29.34 -1.97
CA VAL A 190 -9.33 30.16 -2.83
C VAL A 190 -9.54 29.38 -4.13
N LEU A 191 -10.62 28.61 -4.19
CA LEU A 191 -11.04 27.90 -5.39
C LEU A 191 -11.81 28.88 -6.30
N GLY A 192 -11.08 29.57 -7.16
CA GLY A 192 -11.66 30.50 -8.14
C GLY A 192 -12.09 31.83 -7.53
N GLN A 193 -11.53 32.91 -8.05
CA GLN A 193 -12.26 34.17 -8.23
C GLN A 193 -12.74 34.24 -9.67
#